data_AF-A0A4U6U9W6-F1
#
_entry.id   AF-A0A4U6U9W6-F1
#
_cell.length_a   1.000
_cell.length_b   1.000
_cell.length_c   1.000
_cell.angle_alpha   90.00
_cell.angle_beta   90.00
_cell.angle_gamma   90.00
#
_symmetry.space_group_name_H-M   'P 1'
#
loop_
_entity.id
_entity.type
_entity.pdbx_description
1 polymer ?
#
loop_
_entity_poly.entity_id
_entity_poly.type
_entity_poly.pdbx_seq_one_letter_code
_entity_poly.pdbx_strand_id
1 'polypeptide(L)'
;MPTIDLCGSEVQKQKYLPSLAEFKTLGCWALTEPDYGSDASSLRTAATKVPGGWHLDGQKRWIGNSTFADMLIILARNADTNQLNGFIVKKGAPGLKATKIENKIGLRMVQNGDIVLNKVFVPEEDRLPGINSFKDINKVFAMSRVMVAWQPIGISMGVFDMCHRYLKERKQFGAPLAAFQLNQEKLVRMLGNIQAMVLVGWRLCKLYESGKMTSGHSSLGKAWTSRKAREVVSLGRELLGGNGILADFLVAKAFCDLEPIFSYEGTYDINSLVTGREITGVASFKPAMLAKSRL
;
A
#
# COMPACT_ATOMS: atom_id res chain seq x y z
N MET A 1 -0.23 14.81 0.24
CA MET A 1 -1.38 13.89 0.04
C MET A 1 -1.80 13.92 -1.44
N PRO A 2 -1.38 12.95 -2.26
CA PRO A 2 -1.54 12.99 -3.73
C PRO A 2 -2.99 13.05 -4.20
N THR A 3 -3.92 12.44 -3.46
CA THR A 3 -5.34 12.48 -3.81
C THR A 3 -5.92 13.89 -3.80
N ILE A 4 -5.48 14.75 -2.87
CA ILE A 4 -5.91 16.16 -2.84
C ILE A 4 -5.28 16.93 -4.00
N ASP A 5 -4.00 16.71 -4.27
CA ASP A 5 -3.28 17.38 -5.36
C ASP A 5 -3.88 17.05 -6.75
N LEU A 6 -4.21 15.78 -6.99
CA LEU A 6 -4.73 15.32 -8.28
C LEU A 6 -6.25 15.47 -8.44
N CYS A 7 -7.01 15.41 -7.35
CA CYS A 7 -8.47 15.31 -7.40
C CYS A 7 -9.21 16.38 -6.58
N GLY A 8 -8.50 17.21 -5.83
CA GLY A 8 -9.07 18.29 -5.05
C GLY A 8 -9.30 19.57 -5.88
N SER A 9 -10.19 20.43 -5.40
CA SER A 9 -10.30 21.81 -5.89
C SER A 9 -9.09 22.64 -5.47
N GLU A 10 -8.84 23.77 -6.14
CA GLU A 10 -7.77 24.69 -5.74
C GLU A 10 -7.93 25.18 -4.30
N VAL A 11 -9.17 25.42 -3.86
CA VAL A 11 -9.47 25.78 -2.46
C VAL A 11 -9.04 24.66 -1.50
N GLN A 12 -9.34 23.40 -1.81
CA GLN A 12 -8.91 22.25 -0.99
C GLN A 12 -7.38 22.12 -0.98
N LYS A 13 -6.72 22.30 -2.12
CA LYS A 13 -5.25 22.23 -2.23
C LYS A 13 -4.58 23.26 -1.34
N GLN A 14 -4.97 24.53 -1.46
CA GLN A 14 -4.41 25.63 -0.66
C GLN A 14 -4.69 25.47 0.83
N LYS A 15 -5.87 24.94 1.19
CA LYS A 15 -6.28 24.70 2.58
C LYS A 15 -5.49 23.57 3.25
N TYR A 16 -5.26 22.45 2.56
CA TYR A 16 -4.76 21.23 3.19
C TYR A 16 -3.29 20.91 2.88
N LEU A 17 -2.81 21.14 1.65
CA LEU A 17 -1.47 20.65 1.23
C LEU A 17 -0.29 21.29 1.98
N PRO A 18 -0.26 22.60 2.28
CA PRO A 18 0.87 23.20 2.98
C PRO A 18 1.12 22.58 4.36
N SER A 19 0.05 22.46 5.19
CA SER A 19 0.14 21.87 6.52
C SER A 19 0.52 20.37 6.49
N LEU A 20 0.02 19.63 5.49
CA LEU A 20 0.38 18.23 5.28
C LEU A 20 1.85 18.06 4.86
N ALA A 21 2.39 18.98 4.04
CA ALA A 21 3.78 18.94 3.60
C ALA A 21 4.74 19.23 4.76
N GLU A 22 4.33 20.05 5.72
CA GLU A 22 5.08 20.38 6.93
C GLU A 22 4.86 19.40 8.08
N PHE A 23 4.06 18.34 7.88
CA PHE A 23 3.63 17.39 8.93
C PHE A 23 2.95 18.04 10.15
N LYS A 24 2.46 19.29 10.03
CA LYS A 24 1.66 19.97 11.07
C LYS A 24 0.28 19.33 11.23
N THR A 25 -0.23 18.73 10.15
CA THR A 25 -1.41 17.87 10.17
C THR A 25 -1.08 16.55 9.49
N LEU A 26 -1.76 15.49 9.92
CA LEU A 26 -1.58 14.14 9.41
C LEU A 26 -2.84 13.65 8.72
N GLY A 27 -2.66 13.04 7.55
CA GLY A 27 -3.75 12.46 6.77
C GLY A 27 -3.73 10.94 6.76
N CYS A 28 -4.89 10.33 6.53
CA CYS A 28 -5.00 8.92 6.12
C CYS A 28 -5.88 8.76 4.87
N TRP A 29 -5.82 7.57 4.26
CA TRP A 29 -6.53 7.25 3.03
C TRP A 29 -7.30 5.94 3.16
N ALA A 30 -8.62 5.99 3.00
CA ALA A 30 -9.53 4.92 3.39
C ALA A 30 -10.38 4.39 2.24
N LEU A 31 -9.95 3.26 1.67
CA LEU A 31 -10.64 2.54 0.62
C LEU A 31 -11.15 1.18 1.12
N THR A 32 -10.24 0.36 1.61
CA THR A 32 -10.47 -1.03 2.02
C THR A 32 -11.52 -1.13 3.11
N GLU A 33 -12.39 -2.12 2.96
CA GLU A 33 -13.47 -2.45 3.89
C GLU A 33 -13.28 -3.88 4.39
N PRO A 34 -13.97 -4.30 5.49
CA PRO A 34 -13.91 -5.68 5.97
C PRO A 34 -14.18 -6.72 4.88
N ASP A 35 -15.21 -6.49 4.06
CA ASP A 35 -15.64 -7.41 3.01
C ASP A 35 -15.00 -7.13 1.64
N TYR A 36 -14.28 -6.00 1.50
CA TYR A 36 -13.79 -5.49 0.21
C TYR A 36 -12.33 -5.04 0.31
N GLY A 37 -11.41 -5.98 0.06
CA GLY A 37 -9.99 -5.74 -0.12
C GLY A 37 -9.59 -5.68 -1.60
N SER A 38 -9.28 -6.84 -2.19
CA SER A 38 -8.89 -6.94 -3.60
C SER A 38 -9.97 -6.43 -4.57
N ASP A 39 -11.25 -6.66 -4.27
CA ASP A 39 -12.38 -6.10 -5.03
C ASP A 39 -12.80 -4.73 -4.49
N ALA A 40 -11.85 -3.79 -4.47
CA ALA A 40 -12.08 -2.44 -3.96
C ALA A 40 -13.15 -1.67 -4.75
N SER A 41 -13.39 -2.02 -6.01
CA SER A 41 -14.44 -1.39 -6.82
C SER A 41 -15.86 -1.68 -6.32
N SER A 42 -16.03 -2.75 -5.53
CA SER A 42 -17.31 -3.20 -4.99
C SER A 42 -17.59 -2.75 -3.56
N LEU A 43 -16.78 -1.82 -3.01
CA LEU A 43 -16.95 -1.27 -1.67
C LEU A 43 -18.39 -0.76 -1.43
N ARG A 44 -18.86 -0.83 -0.19
CA ARG A 44 -20.24 -0.58 0.24
C ARG A 44 -20.45 0.64 1.12
N THR A 45 -19.39 1.23 1.69
CA THR A 45 -19.54 2.51 2.42
C THR A 45 -20.30 3.49 1.53
N ALA A 46 -21.45 3.97 2.00
CA ALA A 46 -22.37 4.77 1.23
C ALA A 46 -22.17 6.27 1.49
N ALA A 47 -22.40 7.08 0.47
CA ALA A 47 -22.48 8.53 0.54
C ALA A 47 -23.87 8.96 0.04
N THR A 48 -24.70 9.47 0.95
CA THR A 48 -26.06 9.92 0.64
C THR A 48 -26.08 11.44 0.58
N LYS A 49 -26.59 12.01 -0.50
CA LYS A 49 -26.72 13.46 -0.65
C LYS A 49 -27.74 14.01 0.36
N VAL A 50 -27.40 15.11 1.03
CA VAL A 50 -28.28 15.82 1.96
C VAL A 50 -28.14 17.34 1.78
N PRO A 51 -29.05 18.17 2.34
CA PRO A 51 -28.89 19.62 2.31
C PRO A 51 -27.50 20.03 2.84
N GLY A 52 -26.76 20.80 2.04
CA GLY A 52 -25.42 21.30 2.38
C GLY A 52 -24.26 20.32 2.20
N GLY A 53 -24.50 19.03 1.90
CA GLY A 53 -23.41 18.07 1.74
C GLY A 53 -23.84 16.62 1.65
N TRP A 54 -23.18 15.76 2.43
CA TRP A 54 -23.27 14.31 2.36
C TRP A 54 -23.29 13.68 3.76
N HIS A 55 -24.01 12.58 3.91
CA HIS A 55 -23.81 11.65 5.02
C HIS A 55 -23.06 10.41 4.54
N LEU A 56 -22.01 10.04 5.25
CA LEU A 56 -21.26 8.81 5.04
C LEU A 56 -21.65 7.76 6.06
N ASP A 57 -21.93 6.54 5.59
CA ASP A 57 -22.28 5.40 6.44
C ASP A 57 -21.55 4.13 5.97
N GLY A 58 -20.88 3.44 6.88
CA GLY A 58 -20.13 2.22 6.56
C GLY A 58 -18.91 1.99 7.43
N GLN A 59 -18.02 1.12 6.95
CA GLN A 59 -16.83 0.68 7.68
C GLN A 59 -15.61 0.62 6.76
N LYS A 60 -14.46 1.03 7.29
CA LYS A 60 -13.14 0.87 6.66
C LYS A 60 -12.23 0.07 7.55
N ARG A 61 -11.29 -0.65 6.95
CA ARG A 61 -10.37 -1.55 7.65
C ARG A 61 -8.97 -1.43 7.08
N TRP A 62 -7.97 -1.61 7.94
CA TRP A 62 -6.54 -1.51 7.63
C TRP A 62 -5.99 -0.09 7.39
N ILE A 63 -6.69 0.96 7.82
CA ILE A 63 -6.32 2.32 7.44
C ILE A 63 -5.20 2.84 8.34
N GLY A 64 -4.00 2.96 7.79
CA GLY A 64 -2.84 3.52 8.48
C GLY A 64 -3.09 4.98 8.90
N ASN A 65 -2.64 5.35 10.09
CA ASN A 65 -2.78 6.66 10.74
C ASN A 65 -4.20 7.02 11.20
N SER A 66 -5.22 6.23 10.87
CA SER A 66 -6.63 6.60 11.12
C SER A 66 -6.98 6.91 12.57
N THR A 67 -6.25 6.35 13.53
CA THR A 67 -6.49 6.57 14.97
C THR A 67 -6.04 7.94 15.47
N PHE A 68 -5.19 8.64 14.72
CA PHE A 68 -4.66 9.93 15.13
C PHE A 68 -4.68 11.01 14.04
N ALA A 69 -4.94 10.65 12.77
CA ALA A 69 -4.99 11.57 11.64
C ALA A 69 -5.98 12.72 11.88
N ASP A 70 -5.60 13.93 11.48
CA ASP A 70 -6.40 15.15 11.55
C ASP A 70 -7.43 15.21 10.43
N MET A 71 -7.14 14.52 9.32
CA MET A 71 -8.05 14.36 8.18
C MET A 71 -7.99 12.96 7.57
N LEU A 72 -9.13 12.50 7.09
CA LEU A 72 -9.30 11.18 6.50
C LEU A 72 -9.90 11.35 5.10
N ILE A 73 -9.18 10.89 4.08
CA ILE A 73 -9.76 10.76 2.74
C ILE A 73 -10.55 9.46 2.70
N ILE A 74 -11.88 9.56 2.69
CA ILE A 74 -12.78 8.41 2.66
C ILE A 74 -13.32 8.22 1.23
N LEU A 75 -13.20 7.01 0.70
CA LEU A 75 -13.83 6.62 -0.56
C LEU A 75 -15.16 5.94 -0.25
N ALA A 76 -16.24 6.48 -0.80
CA ALA A 76 -17.59 6.00 -0.55
C ALA A 76 -18.41 6.01 -1.85
N ARG A 77 -19.39 5.10 -1.92
CA ARG A 77 -20.32 4.92 -3.03
C ARG A 77 -21.46 5.90 -2.90
N ASN A 78 -21.56 6.81 -3.86
CA ASN A 78 -22.66 7.75 -3.96
C ASN A 78 -23.96 6.98 -4.25
N ALA A 79 -24.96 7.18 -3.39
CA ALA A 79 -26.24 6.48 -3.44
C ALA A 79 -27.04 6.80 -4.72
N ASP A 80 -26.88 8.00 -5.27
CA ASP A 80 -27.65 8.47 -6.44
C ASP A 80 -27.04 7.95 -7.74
N THR A 81 -25.71 7.99 -7.85
CA THR A 81 -24.99 7.63 -9.10
C THR A 81 -24.47 6.21 -9.10
N ASN A 82 -24.47 5.53 -7.95
CA ASN A 82 -23.83 4.24 -7.71
C ASN A 82 -22.31 4.21 -8.01
N GLN A 83 -21.69 5.38 -8.20
CA GLN A 83 -20.25 5.52 -8.45
C GLN A 83 -19.48 5.82 -7.16
N LEU A 84 -18.16 5.65 -7.20
CA LEU A 84 -17.30 6.04 -6.09
C LEU A 84 -16.95 7.53 -6.15
N ASN A 85 -17.08 8.19 -5.02
CA ASN A 85 -16.62 9.54 -4.76
C ASN A 85 -15.60 9.54 -3.62
N GLY A 86 -14.84 10.63 -3.50
CA GLY A 86 -13.90 10.86 -2.39
C GLY A 86 -14.31 12.04 -1.52
N PHE A 87 -14.10 11.89 -0.22
CA PHE A 87 -14.56 12.83 0.80
C PHE A 87 -13.45 13.11 1.81
N ILE A 88 -13.29 14.37 2.20
CA ILE A 88 -12.39 14.80 3.26
C ILE A 88 -13.17 14.82 4.57
N VAL A 89 -12.93 13.87 5.46
CA VAL A 89 -13.53 13.81 6.80
C VAL A 89 -12.54 14.34 7.83
N LYS A 90 -12.99 15.23 8.70
CA LYS A 90 -12.16 15.81 9.77
C LYS A 90 -12.15 14.91 11.01
N LYS A 91 -11.04 14.91 11.72
CA LYS A 91 -10.94 14.27 13.05
C LYS A 91 -12.02 14.79 13.99
N GLY A 92 -12.62 13.89 14.76
CA GLY A 92 -13.67 14.23 15.72
C GLY A 92 -15.04 14.55 15.10
N ALA A 93 -15.22 14.36 13.77
CA ALA A 93 -16.52 14.50 13.15
C ALA A 93 -17.56 13.59 13.86
N PRO A 94 -18.75 14.10 14.24
CA PRO A 94 -19.78 13.28 14.88
C PRO A 94 -20.10 12.04 14.04
N GLY A 95 -20.15 10.87 14.70
CA GLY A 95 -20.38 9.57 14.05
C GLY A 95 -19.12 8.88 13.50
N LEU A 96 -17.94 9.54 13.51
CA LEU A 96 -16.66 8.93 13.16
C LEU A 96 -16.02 8.27 14.39
N LYS A 97 -15.64 7.00 14.27
CA LYS A 97 -14.83 6.30 15.27
C LYS A 97 -13.70 5.54 14.57
N ALA A 98 -12.47 5.72 15.03
CA ALA A 98 -11.32 4.95 14.59
C ALA A 98 -10.70 4.18 15.76
N THR A 99 -10.51 2.87 15.61
CA THR A 99 -9.94 1.98 16.64
C THR A 99 -8.74 1.23 16.10
N LYS A 100 -7.66 1.17 16.90
CA LYS A 100 -6.40 0.53 16.50
C LYS A 100 -6.58 -0.97 16.30
N ILE A 101 -5.95 -1.51 15.26
CA ILE A 101 -5.79 -2.95 15.02
C ILE A 101 -4.54 -3.42 15.77
N GLU A 102 -4.74 -4.34 16.70
CA GLU A 102 -3.67 -4.94 17.51
C GLU A 102 -3.07 -6.21 16.87
N ASN A 103 -2.01 -6.73 17.49
CA ASN A 103 -1.42 -8.05 17.17
C ASN A 103 -0.89 -8.23 15.75
N LYS A 104 -0.51 -7.13 15.07
CA LYS A 104 0.19 -7.20 13.78
C LYS A 104 1.61 -7.71 13.94
N ILE A 105 2.05 -8.58 13.04
CA ILE A 105 3.43 -9.06 12.99
C ILE A 105 4.37 -8.05 12.31
N GLY A 106 3.87 -7.37 11.26
CA GLY A 106 4.63 -6.41 10.45
C GLY A 106 4.00 -5.02 10.49
N LEU A 107 4.81 -4.02 10.15
CA LEU A 107 4.48 -2.60 10.23
C LEU A 107 3.90 -2.24 11.60
N ARG A 108 4.50 -2.76 12.67
CA ARG A 108 3.97 -2.68 14.05
C ARG A 108 3.83 -1.25 14.55
N MET A 109 4.71 -0.35 14.11
CA MET A 109 4.69 1.07 14.47
C MET A 109 3.55 1.84 13.78
N VAL A 110 3.13 1.40 12.59
CA VAL A 110 2.03 2.03 11.84
C VAL A 110 0.73 1.76 12.58
N GLN A 111 -0.02 2.81 12.93
CA GLN A 111 -1.32 2.68 13.59
C GLN A 111 -2.40 2.42 12.53
N ASN A 112 -2.53 1.17 12.09
CA ASN A 112 -3.67 0.77 11.28
C ASN A 112 -4.92 0.70 12.15
N GLY A 113 -6.03 1.25 11.67
CA GLY A 113 -7.29 1.23 12.39
C GLY A 113 -8.45 0.72 11.56
N ASP A 114 -9.45 0.24 12.29
CA ASP A 114 -10.82 0.09 11.82
C ASP A 114 -11.55 1.42 12.01
N ILE A 115 -12.26 1.86 10.97
CA ILE A 115 -13.05 3.08 10.98
C ILE A 115 -14.51 2.70 10.87
N VAL A 116 -15.33 3.23 11.76
CA VAL A 116 -16.80 3.20 11.68
C VAL A 116 -17.29 4.61 11.35
N LEU A 117 -18.16 4.70 10.36
CA LEU A 117 -18.84 5.91 9.92
C LEU A 117 -20.33 5.68 10.16
N ASN A 118 -20.93 6.39 11.12
CA ASN A 118 -22.36 6.37 11.38
C ASN A 118 -22.94 7.74 11.03
N LYS A 119 -23.52 7.87 9.82
CA LYS A 119 -24.07 9.12 9.27
C LYS A 119 -23.15 10.33 9.44
N VAL A 120 -21.85 10.17 9.19
CA VAL A 120 -20.88 11.27 9.31
C VAL A 120 -21.19 12.35 8.27
N PHE A 121 -21.46 13.58 8.72
CA PHE A 121 -21.70 14.69 7.82
C PHE A 121 -20.39 15.21 7.20
N VAL A 122 -20.41 15.44 5.89
CA VAL A 122 -19.32 16.06 5.13
C VAL A 122 -19.92 17.18 4.28
N PRO A 123 -19.47 18.45 4.44
CA PRO A 123 -19.99 19.55 3.64
C PRO A 123 -19.58 19.38 2.16
N GLU A 124 -20.34 19.99 1.24
CA GLU A 124 -20.06 19.86 -0.21
C GLU A 124 -18.64 20.31 -0.57
N GLU A 125 -18.10 21.33 0.10
CA GLU A 125 -16.74 21.84 -0.11
C GLU A 125 -15.64 20.84 0.24
N ASP A 126 -15.95 19.80 1.02
CA ASP A 126 -15.02 18.73 1.42
C ASP A 126 -15.23 17.45 0.57
N ARG A 127 -16.12 17.47 -0.44
CA ARG A 127 -16.15 16.45 -1.51
C ARG A 127 -15.04 16.71 -2.51
N LEU A 128 -14.26 15.69 -2.86
CA LEU A 128 -13.22 15.79 -3.90
C LEU A 128 -13.87 15.82 -5.29
N PRO A 129 -13.81 16.94 -6.04
CA PRO A 129 -14.51 17.07 -7.32
C PRO A 129 -13.93 16.18 -8.42
N GLY A 130 -12.65 15.80 -8.32
CA GLY A 130 -11.95 14.98 -9.30
C GLY A 130 -12.14 13.46 -9.13
N ILE A 131 -13.00 13.00 -8.21
CA ILE A 131 -13.31 11.57 -8.04
C ILE A 131 -14.81 11.39 -8.25
N ASN A 132 -15.21 10.89 -9.41
CA ASN A 132 -16.61 10.62 -9.76
C ASN A 132 -16.84 9.17 -10.19
N SER A 133 -15.79 8.35 -10.20
CA SER A 133 -15.82 6.91 -10.47
C SER A 133 -14.56 6.23 -9.92
N PHE A 134 -14.57 4.90 -9.87
CA PHE A 134 -13.35 4.13 -9.53
C PHE A 134 -12.20 4.37 -10.53
N LYS A 135 -12.51 4.73 -11.79
CA LYS A 135 -11.49 4.99 -12.81
C LYS A 135 -10.63 6.19 -12.47
N ASP A 136 -11.18 7.21 -11.82
CA ASP A 136 -10.47 8.44 -11.47
C ASP A 136 -9.38 8.17 -10.40
N ILE A 137 -9.61 7.15 -9.58
CA ILE A 137 -8.67 6.70 -8.53
C ILE A 137 -7.44 6.03 -9.15
N ASN A 138 -7.52 5.51 -10.38
CA ASN A 138 -6.37 4.86 -11.03
C ASN A 138 -5.16 5.77 -11.16
N LYS A 139 -5.35 7.09 -11.32
CA LYS A 139 -4.24 8.06 -11.35
C LYS A 139 -3.50 8.11 -10.00
N VAL A 140 -4.25 8.05 -8.90
CA VAL A 140 -3.70 7.97 -7.54
C VAL A 140 -2.96 6.66 -7.34
N PHE A 141 -3.54 5.52 -7.77
CA PHE A 141 -2.87 4.22 -7.66
C PHE A 141 -1.61 4.12 -8.50
N ALA A 142 -1.61 4.67 -9.71
CA ALA A 142 -0.44 4.65 -10.59
C ALA A 142 0.78 5.25 -9.89
N MET A 143 0.60 6.42 -9.26
CA MET A 143 1.68 7.07 -8.51
C MET A 143 1.99 6.33 -7.20
N SER A 144 0.97 5.93 -6.43
CA SER A 144 1.16 5.21 -5.16
C SER A 144 1.95 3.91 -5.35
N ARG A 145 1.64 3.13 -6.38
CA ARG A 145 2.34 1.86 -6.68
C ARG A 145 3.79 2.04 -7.10
N VAL A 146 4.13 3.13 -7.79
CA VAL A 146 5.54 3.47 -8.07
C VAL A 146 6.25 3.69 -6.74
N MET A 147 5.72 4.53 -5.86
CA MET A 147 6.32 4.80 -4.55
C MET A 147 6.43 3.54 -3.68
N VAL A 148 5.41 2.68 -3.72
CA VAL A 148 5.38 1.42 -2.97
C VAL A 148 6.39 0.41 -3.51
N ALA A 149 6.63 0.38 -4.83
CA ALA A 149 7.65 -0.49 -5.40
C ALA A 149 9.07 -0.20 -4.87
N TRP A 150 9.32 1.01 -4.36
CA TRP A 150 10.58 1.40 -3.72
C TRP A 150 10.72 0.98 -2.25
N GLN A 151 9.62 0.66 -1.55
CA GLN A 151 9.72 0.19 -0.16
C GLN A 151 10.43 -1.17 -0.05
N PRO A 152 10.06 -2.22 -0.83
CA PRO A 152 10.79 -3.48 -0.87
C PRO A 152 12.27 -3.31 -1.24
N ILE A 153 12.60 -2.34 -2.09
CA ILE A 153 13.98 -2.04 -2.51
C ILE A 153 14.80 -1.58 -1.30
N GLY A 154 14.34 -0.54 -0.61
CA GLY A 154 15.02 0.00 0.57
C GLY A 154 15.15 -1.03 1.71
N ILE A 155 14.10 -1.82 1.96
CA ILE A 155 14.15 -2.90 2.95
C ILE A 155 15.20 -3.94 2.57
N SER A 156 15.25 -4.35 1.31
CA SER A 156 16.20 -5.33 0.81
C SER A 156 17.65 -4.84 0.92
N MET A 157 17.89 -3.56 0.61
CA MET A 157 19.21 -2.92 0.78
C MET A 157 19.65 -2.95 2.25
N GLY A 158 18.79 -2.51 3.18
CA GLY A 158 19.11 -2.52 4.60
C GLY A 158 19.35 -3.94 5.17
N VAL A 159 18.60 -4.93 4.71
CA VAL A 159 18.83 -6.34 5.08
C VAL A 159 20.17 -6.85 4.55
N PHE A 160 20.51 -6.54 3.30
CA PHE A 160 21.81 -6.91 2.74
C PHE A 160 22.96 -6.27 3.51
N ASP A 161 22.89 -4.98 3.80
CA ASP A 161 23.93 -4.27 4.56
C ASP A 161 24.15 -4.89 5.95
N MET A 162 23.06 -5.24 6.61
CA MET A 162 23.11 -5.90 7.91
C MET A 162 23.73 -7.30 7.81
N CYS A 163 23.35 -8.10 6.82
CA CYS A 163 23.93 -9.42 6.58
C CYS A 163 25.42 -9.32 6.23
N HIS A 164 25.80 -8.38 5.37
CA HIS A 164 27.18 -8.15 4.97
C HIS A 164 28.07 -7.84 6.19
N ARG A 165 27.62 -6.91 7.04
CA ARG A 165 28.33 -6.58 8.29
C ARG A 165 28.40 -7.78 9.23
N TYR A 166 27.25 -8.39 9.53
CA TYR A 166 27.15 -9.49 10.49
C TYR A 166 28.03 -10.68 10.12
N LEU A 167 28.05 -11.06 8.83
CA LEU A 167 28.83 -12.21 8.36
C LEU A 167 30.34 -11.95 8.40
N LYS A 168 30.79 -10.69 8.31
CA LYS A 168 32.20 -10.32 8.46
C LYS A 168 32.64 -10.28 9.92
N GLU A 169 31.75 -9.92 10.84
CA GLU A 169 32.03 -9.80 12.27
C GLU A 169 31.90 -11.15 13.00
N ARG A 170 30.85 -11.92 12.72
CA ARG A 170 30.57 -13.18 13.41
C ARG A 170 31.47 -14.30 12.90
N LYS A 171 32.11 -15.03 13.83
CA LYS A 171 32.98 -16.16 13.52
C LYS A 171 32.37 -17.49 13.96
N GLN A 172 32.55 -18.53 13.14
CA GLN A 172 32.30 -19.94 13.45
C GLN A 172 33.35 -20.81 12.77
N PHE A 173 33.63 -21.98 13.35
CA PHE A 173 34.67 -22.89 12.87
C PHE A 173 36.02 -22.18 12.62
N GLY A 174 36.37 -21.22 13.48
CA GLY A 174 37.62 -20.45 13.38
C GLY A 174 37.68 -19.36 12.30
N ALA A 175 36.64 -19.17 11.48
CA ALA A 175 36.62 -18.20 10.38
C ALA A 175 35.40 -17.26 10.44
N PRO A 176 35.46 -16.06 9.84
CA PRO A 176 34.26 -15.25 9.60
C PRO A 176 33.21 -16.02 8.80
N LEU A 177 31.92 -15.82 9.11
CA LEU A 177 30.84 -16.47 8.37
C LEU A 177 30.84 -16.10 6.88
N ALA A 178 31.40 -14.94 6.51
CA ALA A 178 31.57 -14.53 5.12
C ALA A 178 32.59 -15.39 4.33
N ALA A 179 33.36 -16.27 4.98
CA ALA A 179 34.33 -17.14 4.31
C ALA A 179 33.72 -18.42 3.70
N PHE A 180 32.49 -18.78 4.08
CA PHE A 180 31.87 -20.04 3.65
C PHE A 180 31.10 -19.86 2.34
N GLN A 181 31.28 -20.80 1.40
CA GLN A 181 30.68 -20.75 0.06
C GLN A 181 29.15 -20.55 0.08
N LEU A 182 28.43 -21.27 0.96
CA LEU A 182 26.98 -21.16 1.07
C LEU A 182 26.51 -19.79 1.59
N ASN A 183 27.31 -19.12 2.42
CA ASN A 183 26.99 -17.77 2.89
C ASN A 183 27.29 -16.73 1.80
N GLN A 184 28.38 -16.91 1.05
CA GLN A 184 28.69 -16.06 -0.10
C GLN A 184 27.64 -16.19 -1.21
N GLU A 185 27.20 -17.40 -1.56
CA GLU A 185 26.15 -17.63 -2.56
C GLU A 185 24.88 -16.83 -2.24
N LYS A 186 24.42 -16.88 -0.99
CA LYS A 186 23.24 -16.14 -0.56
C LYS A 186 23.45 -14.63 -0.62
N LEU A 187 24.60 -14.13 -0.18
CA LEU A 187 24.93 -12.70 -0.29
C LEU A 187 24.91 -12.22 -1.74
N VAL A 188 25.54 -12.96 -2.66
CA VAL A 188 25.56 -12.54 -4.08
C VAL A 188 24.18 -12.64 -4.73
N ARG A 189 23.37 -13.64 -4.35
CA ARG A 189 21.97 -13.74 -4.81
C ARG A 189 21.11 -12.58 -4.30
N MET A 190 21.26 -12.22 -3.02
CA MET A 190 20.61 -11.03 -2.46
C MET A 190 21.02 -9.77 -3.21
N LEU A 191 22.33 -9.57 -3.44
CA LEU A 191 22.85 -8.40 -4.14
C LEU A 191 22.31 -8.33 -5.58
N GLY A 192 22.34 -9.43 -6.33
CA GLY A 192 21.82 -9.48 -7.70
C GLY A 192 20.33 -9.14 -7.77
N ASN A 193 19.53 -9.68 -6.85
CA ASN A 193 18.10 -9.33 -6.73
C ASN A 193 17.93 -7.83 -6.45
N ILE A 194 18.72 -7.24 -5.56
CA ILE A 194 18.66 -5.80 -5.24
C ILE A 194 19.00 -4.94 -6.46
N GLN A 195 20.09 -5.24 -7.17
CA GLN A 195 20.47 -4.48 -8.38
C GLN A 195 19.35 -4.49 -9.42
N ALA A 196 18.75 -5.66 -9.66
CA ALA A 196 17.64 -5.78 -10.59
C ALA A 196 16.40 -5.00 -10.12
N MET A 197 16.06 -5.04 -8.83
CA MET A 197 14.94 -4.26 -8.29
C MET A 197 15.16 -2.76 -8.39
N VAL A 198 16.38 -2.26 -8.13
CA VAL A 198 16.72 -0.84 -8.30
C VAL A 198 16.52 -0.40 -9.75
N LEU A 199 16.99 -1.18 -10.73
CA LEU A 199 16.84 -0.85 -12.15
C LEU A 199 15.36 -0.85 -12.59
N VAL A 200 14.56 -1.81 -12.10
CA VAL A 200 13.11 -1.83 -12.34
C VAL A 200 12.45 -0.60 -11.72
N GLY A 201 12.72 -0.30 -10.44
CA GLY A 201 12.18 0.88 -9.75
C GLY A 201 12.55 2.19 -10.44
N TRP A 202 13.81 2.33 -10.86
CA TRP A 202 14.29 3.47 -11.65
C TRP A 202 13.53 3.60 -12.98
N ARG A 203 13.34 2.49 -13.70
CA ARG A 203 12.63 2.52 -14.98
C ARG A 203 11.17 2.93 -14.81
N LEU A 204 10.50 2.50 -13.73
CA LEU A 204 9.15 2.94 -13.39
C LEU A 204 9.08 4.46 -13.21
N CYS A 205 10.04 5.04 -12.47
CA CYS A 205 10.11 6.50 -12.32
C CYS A 205 10.25 7.20 -13.68
N LYS A 206 11.12 6.71 -14.57
CA LYS A 206 11.29 7.28 -15.93
C LYS A 206 10.05 7.14 -16.81
N LEU A 207 9.30 6.05 -16.68
CA LEU A 207 8.02 5.89 -17.36
C LEU A 207 6.97 6.86 -16.83
N TYR A 208 6.93 7.09 -15.52
CA TYR A 208 6.02 8.04 -14.89
C TYR A 208 6.35 9.49 -15.32
N GLU A 209 7.61 9.90 -15.19
CA GLU A 209 8.10 11.24 -15.58
C GLU A 209 7.80 11.57 -17.06
N SER A 210 7.93 10.59 -17.95
CA SER A 210 7.68 10.77 -19.38
C SER A 210 6.19 10.67 -19.78
N GLY A 211 5.28 10.44 -18.83
CA GLY A 211 3.85 10.27 -19.10
C GLY A 211 3.49 8.99 -19.87
N LYS A 212 4.42 8.04 -19.99
CA LYS A 212 4.26 6.78 -20.76
C LYS A 212 3.94 5.58 -19.88
N MET A 213 3.78 5.78 -18.58
CA MET A 213 3.46 4.70 -17.65
C MET A 213 2.02 4.23 -17.81
N THR A 214 1.84 2.92 -17.83
CA THR A 214 0.52 2.27 -17.85
C THR A 214 0.19 1.69 -16.47
N SER A 215 -1.05 1.25 -16.29
CA SER A 215 -1.43 0.54 -15.07
C SER A 215 -0.70 -0.79 -14.93
N GLY A 216 -0.47 -1.50 -16.04
CA GLY A 216 0.28 -2.74 -16.10
C GLY A 216 1.75 -2.56 -15.72
N HIS A 217 2.40 -1.47 -16.15
CA HIS A 217 3.77 -1.15 -15.74
C HIS A 217 3.92 -0.99 -14.23
N SER A 218 3.12 -0.09 -13.62
CA SER A 218 3.17 0.16 -12.17
C SER A 218 2.80 -1.09 -11.34
N SER A 219 1.82 -1.87 -11.81
CA SER A 219 1.38 -3.10 -11.13
C SER A 219 2.45 -4.19 -11.20
N LEU A 220 3.06 -4.41 -12.37
CA LEU A 220 4.16 -5.36 -12.53
C LEU A 220 5.34 -4.99 -11.66
N GLY A 221 5.70 -3.70 -11.66
CA GLY A 221 6.75 -3.14 -10.83
C GLY A 221 6.58 -3.51 -9.35
N LYS A 222 5.45 -3.14 -8.76
CA LYS A 222 5.13 -3.44 -7.35
C LYS A 222 5.11 -4.94 -7.08
N ALA A 223 4.44 -5.72 -7.93
CA ALA A 223 4.33 -7.18 -7.75
C ALA A 223 5.70 -7.86 -7.78
N TRP A 224 6.51 -7.53 -8.79
CA TRP A 224 7.80 -8.17 -9.00
C TRP A 224 8.83 -7.76 -7.93
N THR A 225 8.94 -6.47 -7.59
CA THR A 225 9.89 -6.02 -6.57
C THR A 225 9.53 -6.57 -5.19
N SER A 226 8.25 -6.57 -4.80
CA SER A 226 7.85 -7.15 -3.52
C SER A 226 8.05 -8.66 -3.45
N ARG A 227 7.79 -9.41 -4.54
CA ARG A 227 8.09 -10.84 -4.61
C ARG A 227 9.59 -11.12 -4.49
N LYS A 228 10.44 -10.35 -5.18
CA LYS A 228 11.90 -10.52 -5.12
C LYS A 228 12.47 -10.12 -3.76
N ALA A 229 11.92 -9.08 -3.13
CA ALA A 229 12.29 -8.73 -1.78
C ALA A 229 11.95 -9.84 -0.77
N ARG A 230 10.84 -10.60 -0.95
CA ARG A 230 10.51 -11.73 -0.05
C ARG A 230 11.60 -12.80 -0.07
N GLU A 231 12.16 -13.06 -1.24
CA GLU A 231 13.32 -13.91 -1.40
C GLU A 231 14.53 -13.32 -0.64
N VAL A 232 14.85 -12.04 -0.85
CA VAL A 232 16.00 -11.37 -0.19
C VAL A 232 15.89 -11.40 1.33
N VAL A 233 14.74 -11.03 1.92
CA VAL A 233 14.59 -11.00 3.38
C VAL A 233 14.58 -12.40 3.99
N SER A 234 14.11 -13.42 3.26
CA SER A 234 14.19 -14.82 3.69
C SER A 234 15.65 -15.27 3.82
N LEU A 235 16.46 -14.99 2.78
CA LEU A 235 17.90 -15.28 2.79
C LEU A 235 18.65 -14.52 3.87
N GLY A 236 18.32 -13.24 4.04
CA GLY A 236 18.90 -12.44 5.11
C GLY A 236 18.60 -13.02 6.48
N ARG A 237 17.34 -13.44 6.71
CA ARG A 237 16.92 -14.01 8.01
C ARG A 237 17.72 -15.24 8.35
N GLU A 238 17.89 -16.17 7.42
CA GLU A 238 18.66 -17.40 7.66
C GLU A 238 20.16 -17.17 7.84
N LEU A 239 20.75 -16.17 7.19
CA LEU A 239 22.18 -15.84 7.32
C LEU A 239 22.57 -15.39 8.74
N LEU A 240 21.62 -14.85 9.52
CA LEU A 240 21.84 -14.47 10.91
C LEU A 240 21.54 -15.61 11.91
N GLY A 241 21.09 -16.78 11.45
CA GLY A 241 20.78 -17.93 12.29
C GLY A 241 19.76 -17.60 13.38
N GLY A 242 20.09 -17.88 14.64
CA GLY A 242 19.23 -17.56 15.80
C GLY A 242 19.03 -16.06 16.01
N ASN A 243 20.01 -15.21 15.70
CA ASN A 243 19.85 -13.76 15.83
C ASN A 243 18.92 -13.18 14.75
N GLY A 244 18.68 -13.93 13.67
CA GLY A 244 17.79 -13.51 12.58
C GLY A 244 16.30 -13.46 12.96
N ILE A 245 15.90 -13.92 14.15
CA ILE A 245 14.52 -13.76 14.67
C ILE A 245 14.38 -12.62 15.69
N LEU A 246 15.46 -11.89 15.97
CA LEU A 246 15.45 -10.77 16.92
C LEU A 246 15.31 -9.44 16.17
N ALA A 247 14.44 -8.56 16.70
CA ALA A 247 14.24 -7.22 16.12
C ALA A 247 15.50 -6.34 16.21
N ASP A 248 16.38 -6.62 17.20
CA ASP A 248 17.63 -5.92 17.47
C ASP A 248 18.59 -5.92 16.26
N PHE A 249 18.53 -6.97 15.44
CA PHE A 249 19.40 -7.14 14.29
C PHE A 249 18.75 -6.70 12.97
N LEU A 250 17.69 -5.87 13.00
CA LEU A 250 16.93 -5.36 11.85
C LEU A 250 16.20 -6.41 11.00
N VAL A 251 16.84 -7.53 10.67
CA VAL A 251 16.39 -8.50 9.67
C VAL A 251 15.06 -9.15 10.05
N ALA A 252 14.84 -9.49 11.33
CA ALA A 252 13.56 -10.03 11.77
C ALA A 252 12.41 -9.03 11.56
N LYS A 253 12.65 -7.75 11.90
CA LYS A 253 11.70 -6.67 11.69
C LYS A 253 11.43 -6.47 10.20
N ALA A 254 12.47 -6.39 9.38
CA ALA A 254 12.36 -6.25 7.93
C ALA A 254 11.61 -7.43 7.27
N PHE A 255 11.89 -8.66 7.70
CA PHE A 255 11.19 -9.86 7.27
C PHE A 255 9.69 -9.78 7.56
N CYS A 256 9.31 -9.39 8.79
CA CYS A 256 7.91 -9.23 9.16
C CYS A 256 7.23 -8.05 8.46
N ASP A 257 7.92 -6.91 8.32
CA ASP A 257 7.40 -5.69 7.70
C ASP A 257 7.13 -5.86 6.20
N LEU A 258 7.84 -6.78 5.52
CA LEU A 258 7.65 -7.00 4.10
C LEU A 258 6.33 -7.72 3.77
N GLU A 259 5.82 -8.58 4.64
CA GLU A 259 4.58 -9.35 4.41
C GLU A 259 3.33 -8.47 4.19
N PRO A 260 3.04 -7.44 5.01
CA PRO A 260 1.96 -6.51 4.70
C PRO A 260 2.25 -5.64 3.46
N ILE A 261 3.51 -5.30 3.16
CA ILE A 261 3.88 -4.54 1.94
C ILE A 261 3.60 -5.35 0.68
N PHE A 262 3.89 -6.66 0.73
CA PHE A 262 3.55 -7.60 -0.33
C PHE A 262 2.03 -7.65 -0.59
N SER A 263 1.23 -7.45 0.46
CA SER A 263 -0.23 -7.59 0.44
C SER A 263 -0.98 -6.30 0.06
N TYR A 264 -0.65 -5.14 0.66
CA TYR A 264 -1.38 -3.89 0.44
C TYR A 264 -1.12 -3.32 -0.96
N GLU A 265 -1.82 -2.24 -1.35
CA GLU A 265 -1.66 -1.62 -2.68
C GLU A 265 -1.88 -2.64 -3.83
N GLY A 266 -2.85 -3.53 -3.60
CA GLY A 266 -3.13 -4.72 -4.39
C GLY A 266 -2.17 -5.86 -4.06
N THR A 267 -2.70 -7.07 -3.89
CA THR A 267 -1.85 -8.25 -3.68
C THR A 267 -0.93 -8.49 -4.89
N TYR A 268 0.06 -9.35 -4.73
CA TYR A 268 0.87 -9.84 -5.85
C TYR A 268 -0.01 -10.36 -7.00
N ASP A 269 -1.03 -11.15 -6.67
CA ASP A 269 -1.92 -11.77 -7.66
C ASP A 269 -2.77 -10.74 -8.39
N ILE A 270 -3.36 -9.79 -7.66
CA ILE A 270 -4.18 -8.73 -8.27
C ILE A 270 -3.33 -7.87 -9.20
N ASN A 271 -2.14 -7.46 -8.77
CA ASN A 271 -1.26 -6.67 -9.63
C ASN A 271 -0.80 -7.47 -10.86
N SER A 272 -0.51 -8.77 -10.70
CA SER A 272 -0.17 -9.65 -11.82
C SER A 272 -1.32 -9.77 -12.81
N LEU A 273 -2.57 -9.87 -12.35
CA LEU A 273 -3.76 -9.90 -13.19
C LEU A 273 -4.06 -8.56 -13.87
N VAL A 274 -3.72 -7.42 -13.24
CA VAL A 274 -3.79 -6.09 -13.88
C VAL A 274 -2.85 -6.03 -15.07
N THR A 275 -1.61 -6.46 -14.90
CA THR A 275 -0.64 -6.56 -16.00
C THR A 275 -1.09 -7.58 -17.04
N GLY A 276 -1.56 -8.76 -16.63
CA GLY A 276 -2.06 -9.81 -17.52
C GLY A 276 -3.18 -9.32 -18.43
N ARG A 277 -4.17 -8.60 -17.88
CA ARG A 277 -5.24 -7.99 -18.67
C ARG A 277 -4.70 -6.99 -19.70
N GLU A 278 -3.71 -6.18 -19.33
CA GLU A 278 -3.14 -5.17 -20.23
C GLU A 278 -2.40 -5.81 -21.41
N ILE A 279 -1.59 -6.85 -21.16
CA ILE A 279 -0.76 -7.46 -22.22
C ILE A 279 -1.52 -8.48 -23.09
N THR A 280 -2.66 -8.99 -22.61
CA THR A 280 -3.48 -9.97 -23.35
C THR A 280 -4.78 -9.40 -23.90
N GLY A 281 -5.25 -8.26 -23.38
CA GLY A 281 -6.60 -7.76 -23.64
C GLY A 281 -7.72 -8.52 -22.91
N VAL A 282 -7.41 -9.56 -22.12
CA VAL A 282 -8.40 -10.45 -21.49
C VAL A 282 -8.37 -10.32 -19.97
N ALA A 283 -9.50 -9.94 -19.36
CA ALA A 283 -9.63 -9.84 -17.91
C ALA A 283 -9.82 -11.23 -17.26
N SER A 284 -9.09 -11.51 -16.17
CA SER A 284 -9.15 -12.80 -15.45
C SER A 284 -9.23 -12.64 -13.92
N PHE A 285 -10.07 -11.70 -13.47
CA PHE A 285 -10.26 -11.42 -12.03
C PHE A 285 -11.44 -12.18 -11.42
N LYS A 286 -12.47 -12.45 -12.23
CA LYS A 286 -13.73 -13.04 -11.78
C LYS A 286 -13.64 -14.56 -11.89
N PRO A 287 -14.30 -15.29 -10.98
CA PRO A 287 -14.43 -16.73 -11.14
C PRO A 287 -15.21 -17.06 -12.42
N ALA A 288 -15.04 -18.28 -12.91
CA ALA A 288 -15.97 -18.83 -13.91
C ALA A 288 -17.40 -18.72 -13.36
N MET A 289 -18.37 -18.36 -14.20
CA MET A 289 -19.77 -18.40 -13.79
C MET A 289 -20.10 -19.82 -13.36
N LEU A 290 -20.58 -19.99 -12.13
CA LEU A 290 -21.19 -21.26 -11.72
C LEU A 290 -22.30 -21.55 -12.72
N ALA A 291 -22.17 -22.63 -13.48
CA ALA A 291 -23.26 -23.14 -14.29
C ALA A 291 -24.45 -23.29 -13.33
N LYS A 292 -25.57 -22.63 -13.62
CA LYS A 292 -26.80 -22.79 -12.83
C LYS A 292 -27.04 -24.30 -12.74
N SER A 293 -26.83 -24.88 -11.57
CA SER A 293 -27.25 -26.24 -11.29
C SER A 293 -28.74 -26.26 -11.58
N ARG A 294 -29.14 -26.99 -12.61
CA ARG A 294 -30.54 -27.33 -12.86
C ARG A 294 -30.98 -28.19 -11.67
N LEU A 295 -31.50 -27.54 -10.63
CA LEU A 295 -32.38 -28.15 -9.65
C LEU A 295 -33.81 -27.95 -10.14
#